data_AF-A0A7X8CM51-F1
#
_entry.id   AF-A0A7X8CM51-F1
#
_cell.length_a   1.000
_cell.length_b   1.000
_cell.length_c   1.000
_cell.angle_alpha   90.00
_cell.angle_beta   90.00
_cell.angle_gamma   90.00
#
_symmetry.space_group_name_H-M   'P 1'
#
loop_
_entity.id
_entity.type
_entity.pdbx_description
1 polymer ?
#
loop_
_entity_poly.entity_id
_entity_poly.type
_entity_poly.pdbx_seq_one_letter_code
_entity_poly.pdbx_strand_id
1 'polypeptide(L)'
;MVDRNQYNSKNSVKRIFLRSELVVVLLLLIFFLLFSRISAGFFSSSMMNVIFLTGSELGIIALGVTLLIISGEMDLSVASVFVFSNYVVLIGNQLGLPI
;
A
#
# COMPACT_ATOMS: atom_id res chain seq x y z
N MET A 1 27.97 -3.84 -40.72
CA MET A 1 26.94 -2.82 -40.43
C MET A 1 26.13 -3.35 -39.26
N VAL A 2 26.26 -2.76 -38.07
CA VAL A 2 25.54 -3.22 -36.87
C VAL A 2 24.12 -2.65 -36.92
N ASP A 3 23.12 -3.51 -36.93
CA ASP A 3 21.71 -3.12 -37.07
C ASP A 3 21.25 -2.23 -35.91
N ARG A 4 20.87 -0.98 -36.23
CA ARG A 4 20.38 0.04 -35.27
C ARG A 4 19.14 -0.41 -34.49
N ASN A 5 18.43 -1.44 -34.96
CA ASN A 5 17.25 -2.00 -34.29
C ASN A 5 17.57 -2.66 -32.94
N GLN A 6 18.78 -3.19 -32.74
CA GLN A 6 19.16 -3.82 -31.47
C GLN A 6 19.43 -2.81 -30.33
N TYR A 7 19.81 -1.56 -30.67
CA TYR A 7 20.05 -0.50 -29.69
C TYR A 7 18.75 0.12 -29.16
N ASN A 8 17.71 0.20 -30.01
CA ASN A 8 16.45 0.85 -29.67
C ASN A 8 15.57 0.01 -28.72
N SER A 9 15.57 -1.32 -28.86
CA SER A 9 14.80 -2.23 -27.98
C SER A 9 15.27 -2.20 -26.52
N LYS A 10 16.60 -2.26 -26.27
CA LYS A 10 17.15 -2.19 -24.91
C LYS A 10 16.90 -0.85 -24.22
N ASN A 11 16.80 0.25 -24.98
CA ASN A 11 16.55 1.57 -24.42
C ASN A 11 15.07 1.84 -24.14
N SER A 12 14.13 1.32 -24.95
CA SER A 12 12.69 1.44 -24.68
C SER A 12 12.23 0.63 -23.46
N VAL A 13 12.76 -0.58 -23.26
CA VAL A 13 12.45 -1.40 -22.07
C VAL A 13 12.98 -0.73 -20.79
N LYS A 14 14.20 -0.17 -20.84
CA LYS A 14 14.74 0.63 -19.72
C LYS A 14 13.89 1.85 -19.43
N ARG A 15 13.42 2.56 -20.46
CA ARG A 15 12.62 3.80 -20.31
C ARG A 15 11.23 3.55 -19.72
N ILE A 16 10.65 2.39 -19.98
CA ILE A 16 9.41 1.92 -19.34
C ILE A 16 9.67 1.60 -17.87
N PHE A 17 10.72 0.85 -17.55
CA PHE A 17 11.11 0.53 -16.16
C PHE A 17 11.55 1.75 -15.32
N LEU A 18 11.90 2.86 -15.95
CA LEU A 18 12.30 4.12 -15.29
C LEU A 18 11.11 4.94 -14.76
N ARG A 19 9.86 4.51 -14.97
CA ARG A 19 8.68 5.18 -14.41
C ARG A 19 8.40 4.67 -12.99
N SER A 20 8.39 5.58 -12.01
CA SER A 20 8.11 5.27 -10.60
C SER A 20 6.80 4.51 -10.40
N GLU A 21 5.81 4.73 -11.27
CA GLU A 21 4.52 4.05 -11.29
C GLU A 21 4.68 2.52 -11.48
N LEU A 22 5.51 2.09 -12.43
CA LEU A 22 5.70 0.66 -12.70
C LEU A 22 6.48 -0.03 -11.59
N VAL A 23 7.39 0.68 -10.93
CA VAL A 23 8.13 0.15 -9.78
C VAL A 23 7.17 -0.18 -8.63
N VAL A 24 6.20 0.70 -8.34
CA VAL A 24 5.20 0.46 -7.30
C VAL A 24 4.31 -0.73 -7.65
N VAL A 25 3.83 -0.82 -8.88
CA VAL A 25 3.01 -1.97 -9.34
C VAL A 25 3.81 -3.28 -9.28
N LEU A 26 5.07 -3.26 -9.70
CA LEU A 26 5.95 -4.42 -9.63
C LEU A 26 6.18 -4.87 -8.19
N LEU A 27 6.45 -3.94 -7.27
CA LEU A 27 6.61 -4.23 -5.84
C LEU A 27 5.33 -4.82 -5.22
N LEU A 28 4.16 -4.26 -5.56
CA LEU A 28 2.89 -4.82 -5.13
C LEU A 28 2.75 -6.28 -5.58
N LEU A 29 3.05 -6.56 -6.85
CA LEU A 29 2.97 -7.92 -7.41
C LEU A 29 3.95 -8.88 -6.73
N ILE A 30 5.17 -8.42 -6.46
CA ILE A 30 6.19 -9.19 -5.73
C ILE A 30 5.71 -9.52 -4.32
N PHE A 31 5.22 -8.52 -3.57
CA PHE A 31 4.71 -8.77 -2.21
C PHE A 31 3.48 -9.66 -2.21
N PHE A 32 2.58 -9.50 -3.17
CA PHE A 32 1.39 -10.33 -3.32
C PHE A 32 1.77 -11.80 -3.53
N LEU A 33 2.73 -12.08 -4.41
CA LEU A 33 3.25 -13.44 -4.64
C LEU A 33 3.99 -13.98 -3.41
N LEU A 34 4.77 -13.14 -2.74
CA LEU A 34 5.52 -13.53 -1.55
C LEU A 34 4.57 -13.93 -0.41
N PHE A 35 3.59 -13.10 -0.10
CA PHE A 35 2.61 -13.38 0.96
C PHE A 35 1.66 -14.52 0.61
N SER A 36 1.32 -14.68 -0.67
CA SER A 36 0.61 -15.86 -1.16
C SER A 36 1.35 -17.17 -0.88
N ARG A 37 2.69 -17.16 -0.84
CA ARG A 37 3.49 -18.36 -0.55
C ARG A 37 3.77 -18.56 0.94
N ILE A 38 3.92 -17.47 1.69
CA ILE A 38 4.23 -17.52 3.13
C ILE A 38 2.98 -17.86 3.95
N SER A 39 1.81 -17.31 3.59
CA SER A 39 0.56 -17.50 4.33
C SER A 39 -0.41 -18.38 3.53
N ALA A 40 -0.64 -19.61 4.01
CA ALA A 40 -1.61 -20.53 3.41
C ALA A 40 -3.05 -19.98 3.37
N GLY A 41 -3.36 -19.01 4.24
CA GLY A 41 -4.67 -18.36 4.32
C GLY A 41 -4.77 -17.04 3.56
N PHE A 42 -3.74 -16.64 2.80
CA PHE A 42 -3.70 -15.33 2.13
C PHE A 42 -4.91 -15.08 1.23
N PHE A 43 -5.29 -16.07 0.41
CA PHE A 43 -6.45 -15.99 -0.48
C PHE A 43 -7.80 -16.27 0.19
N SER A 44 -7.85 -16.45 1.51
CA SER A 44 -9.12 -16.58 2.21
C SER A 44 -9.94 -15.30 2.05
N SER A 45 -11.26 -15.43 1.87
CA SER A 45 -12.18 -14.30 1.76
C SER A 45 -12.07 -13.36 2.96
N SER A 46 -11.87 -13.91 4.17
CA SER A 46 -11.66 -13.11 5.38
C SER A 46 -10.39 -12.29 5.34
N MET A 47 -9.28 -12.87 4.88
CA MET A 47 -7.98 -12.19 4.83
C MET A 47 -7.95 -11.13 3.72
N MET A 48 -8.56 -11.43 2.57
CA MET A 48 -8.74 -10.45 1.50
C MET A 48 -9.56 -9.25 1.98
N ASN A 49 -10.65 -9.49 2.73
CA ASN A 49 -11.45 -8.40 3.28
C ASN A 49 -10.64 -7.50 4.21
N VAL A 50 -9.86 -8.10 5.12
CA VAL A 50 -8.97 -7.35 6.03
C VAL A 50 -7.95 -6.52 5.24
N ILE A 51 -7.28 -7.12 4.24
CA ILE A 51 -6.28 -6.41 3.43
C ILE A 51 -6.89 -5.23 2.68
N PHE A 52 -8.04 -5.41 2.02
CA PHE A 52 -8.69 -4.34 1.28
C PHE A 52 -9.26 -3.25 2.19
N LEU A 53 -9.84 -3.63 3.32
CA LEU A 53 -10.42 -2.68 4.27
C LEU A 53 -9.33 -1.79 4.88
N THR A 54 -8.28 -2.38 5.46
CA THR A 54 -7.17 -1.64 6.07
C THR A 54 -6.36 -0.88 5.02
N GLY A 55 -6.17 -1.46 3.82
CA GLY A 55 -5.49 -0.77 2.73
C GLY A 55 -6.24 0.47 2.25
N SER A 56 -7.57 0.39 2.13
CA SER A 56 -8.41 1.53 1.74
C SER A 56 -8.45 2.60 2.83
N GLU A 57 -8.54 2.19 4.10
CA GLU A 57 -8.47 3.08 5.26
C GLU A 57 -7.17 3.91 5.25
N LEU A 58 -6.01 3.25 5.14
CA LEU A 58 -4.72 3.93 5.07
C LEU A 58 -4.58 4.79 3.80
N GLY A 59 -5.14 4.35 2.67
CA GLY A 59 -5.13 5.11 1.42
C GLY A 59 -5.91 6.42 1.53
N ILE A 60 -7.11 6.40 2.14
CA ILE A 60 -7.92 7.60 2.36
C ILE A 60 -7.22 8.56 3.33
N ILE A 61 -6.62 8.04 4.40
CA ILE A 61 -5.83 8.84 5.36
C ILE A 61 -4.64 9.49 4.63
N ALA A 62 -3.90 8.73 3.83
CA ALA A 62 -2.75 9.24 3.08
C ALA A 62 -3.14 10.35 2.09
N LEU A 63 -4.29 10.23 1.42
CA LEU A 63 -4.82 11.29 0.55
C LEU A 63 -5.13 12.56 1.36
N GLY A 64 -5.78 12.44 2.52
CA GLY A 64 -6.06 13.58 3.40
C GLY A 64 -4.79 14.27 3.91
N VAL A 65 -3.80 13.48 4.35
CA VAL A 65 -2.48 13.98 4.79
C VAL A 65 -1.73 14.64 3.63
N THR A 66 -1.84 14.10 2.41
CA THR A 66 -1.22 14.71 1.22
C THR A 66 -1.77 16.11 0.96
N LEU A 67 -3.09 16.31 1.10
CA LEU A 67 -3.72 17.63 0.98
C LEU A 67 -3.22 18.59 2.06
N LEU A 68 -3.12 18.14 3.31
CA LEU A 68 -2.57 18.94 4.41
C LEU A 68 -1.12 19.37 4.16
N ILE A 69 -0.27 18.45 3.68
CA ILE A 69 1.12 18.75 3.30
C ILE A 69 1.18 19.79 2.18
N ILE A 70 0.32 19.69 1.17
CA ILE A 70 0.24 20.67 0.07
C ILE A 70 -0.19 22.05 0.60
N SER A 71 -1.10 22.09 1.57
CA SER A 71 -1.53 23.32 2.24
C SER A 71 -0.48 23.95 3.17
N GLY A 72 0.65 23.27 3.41
CA GLY A 72 1.72 23.74 4.29
C GLY A 72 1.49 23.48 5.78
N GLU A 73 0.45 22.70 6.11
CA GLU A 73 0.03 22.40 7.47
C GLU A 73 0.36 20.93 7.75
N MET A 74 1.56 20.63 8.26
CA MET A 74 1.92 19.27 8.67
C MET A 74 1.37 18.99 10.07
N ASP A 75 0.06 18.76 10.16
CA ASP A 75 -0.53 18.28 11.41
C ASP A 75 -0.40 16.75 11.51
N LEU A 76 0.41 16.30 12.48
CA LEU A 76 0.60 14.88 12.79
C LEU A 76 -0.54 14.30 13.65
N SER A 77 -1.53 15.11 14.04
CA SER A 77 -2.66 14.72 14.90
C SER A 77 -3.49 13.56 14.33
N VAL A 78 -3.61 13.46 13.00
CA VAL A 78 -4.38 12.36 12.38
C VAL A 78 -3.76 10.99 12.67
N ALA A 79 -2.43 10.91 12.79
CA ALA A 79 -1.75 9.66 13.12
C ALA A 79 -1.98 9.26 14.58
N SER A 80 -1.96 10.22 15.52
CA SER A 80 -2.20 9.93 16.93
C SER A 80 -3.66 9.53 17.18
N VAL A 81 -4.61 10.19 16.52
CA VAL A 81 -6.04 9.82 16.59
C VAL A 81 -6.28 8.43 16.00
N PHE A 82 -5.70 8.11 14.83
CA PHE A 82 -5.82 6.80 14.21
C PHE A 82 -5.34 5.67 15.15
N VAL A 83 -4.14 5.80 15.72
CA VAL A 83 -3.58 4.80 16.64
C VAL A 83 -4.40 4.73 17.93
N PHE A 84 -4.79 5.88 18.48
CA PHE A 84 -5.59 5.92 19.71
C PHE A 84 -6.95 5.25 19.53
N SER A 85 -7.67 5.52 18.44
CA SER A 85 -8.95 4.88 18.14
C SER A 85 -8.83 3.36 18.02
N ASN A 86 -7.82 2.87 17.28
CA ASN A 86 -7.55 1.44 17.16
C ASN A 86 -7.22 0.81 18.53
N TYR A 87 -6.45 1.51 19.36
CA TYR A 87 -6.09 1.03 20.69
C TYR A 87 -7.28 0.97 21.64
N VAL A 88 -8.18 1.95 21.59
CA VAL A 88 -9.43 1.95 22.38
C VAL A 88 -10.32 0.77 21.99
N VAL A 89 -10.46 0.49 20.69
CA VAL A 89 -11.19 -0.68 20.19
C VAL A 89 -10.53 -1.98 20.67
N LEU A 90 -9.21 -2.08 20.62
CA LEU A 90 -8.49 -3.26 21.10
C LEU A 90 -8.75 -3.51 22.60
N ILE A 91 -8.66 -2.47 23.43
CA ILE A 91 -8.96 -2.57 24.87
C ILE A 91 -10.43 -2.96 25.08
N GLY A 92 -11.37 -2.36 24.34
CA GLY A 92 -12.78 -2.70 24.45
C GLY A 92 -13.05 -4.18 24.15
N ASN A 93 -12.38 -4.74 23.14
CA ASN A 93 -12.47 -6.15 22.80
C ASN A 93 -11.90 -7.04 23.92
N GLN A 94 -10.77 -6.64 24.53
CA GLN A 94 -10.20 -7.33 25.70
C GLN A 94 -11.10 -7.28 26.94
N LEU A 95 -11.90 -6.22 27.10
CA LEU A 95 -12.89 -6.07 28.16
C LEU A 95 -14.20 -6.84 27.89
N GLY A 96 -14.31 -7.53 26.76
CA GLY A 96 -15.48 -8.33 26.38
C GLY A 96 -16.64 -7.51 25.82
N LEU A 97 -16.40 -6.27 25.39
CA LEU A 97 -17.42 -5.50 24.69
C LEU A 97 -17.66 -6.12 23.30
N PRO A 98 -18.93 -6.26 22.86
CA PRO A 98 -19.25 -6.73 21.52
C PRO A 98 -19.04 -5.57 20.53
N ILE A 99 -17.79 -5.41 20.09
CA ILE A 99 -17.35 -4.46 19.06
C ILE A 99 -16.60 -5.19 17.95
#